data_AF-A0A699S685-F1
#
_entry.id   AF-A0A699S685-F1
#
_cell.length_a   1.000
_cell.length_b   1.000
_cell.length_c   1.000
_cell.angle_alpha   90.00
_cell.angle_beta   90.00
_cell.angle_gamma   90.00
#
_symmetry.space_group_name_H-M   'P 1'
#
loop_
_entity.id
_entity.type
_entity.pdbx_description
1 polymer ?
#
loop_
_entity_poly.entity_id
_entity_poly.type
_entity_poly.pdbx_seq_one_letter_code
_entity_poly.pdbx_strand_id
1 'polypeptide(L)'
;MTGNLKLLINFVWKFMGTVRFRNDHVAAILGFGDLQWGNILITRVYFVEGLGHKLLSIGQFCDSDLVVAFRRDACFVRNLEGVNLLKGNCSTNLYTINLHEMASASPICLMARASSTK
;
A
#
# COMPACT_ATOMS: atom_id res chain seq x y z
N MET A 1 5.29 6.01 -0.55
CA MET A 1 5.34 7.37 0.00
C MET A 1 3.94 7.84 0.38
N THR A 2 3.79 8.58 1.47
CA THR A 2 2.51 9.17 1.92
C THR A 2 2.74 10.60 2.39
N GLY A 3 1.78 11.51 2.16
CA GLY A 3 1.78 12.84 2.78
C GLY A 3 0.84 12.95 3.97
N ASN A 4 0.28 11.83 4.44
CA ASN A 4 -0.52 11.80 5.65
C ASN A 4 0.20 10.98 6.72
N LEU A 5 0.74 11.68 7.72
CA LEU A 5 1.50 11.14 8.84
C LEU A 5 0.66 10.25 9.76
N LYS A 6 -0.65 10.52 9.90
CA LYS A 6 -1.55 9.79 10.81
C LYS A 6 -1.72 8.31 10.46
N LEU A 7 -1.29 7.91 9.28
CA LEU A 7 -1.39 6.53 8.78
C LEU A 7 -0.16 5.70 9.09
N LEU A 8 0.94 6.35 9.49
CA LEU A 8 2.19 5.68 9.78
C LEU A 8 2.24 5.31 11.26
N ILE A 9 2.56 4.06 11.53
CA ILE A 9 2.95 3.56 12.84
C ILE A 9 4.47 3.43 12.90
N ASN A 10 5.05 3.38 14.10
CA ASN A 10 6.49 3.28 14.30
C ASN A 10 7.28 4.38 13.55
N PHE A 11 6.70 5.59 13.45
CA PHE A 11 7.29 6.65 12.64
C PHE A 11 8.62 7.15 13.22
N VAL A 12 9.62 7.24 12.36
CA VAL A 12 10.93 7.81 12.66
C VAL A 12 11.09 9.10 11.88
N TRP A 13 11.18 10.21 12.61
CA TRP A 13 11.47 11.52 12.03
C TRP A 13 12.95 11.60 11.65
N LYS A 14 13.24 11.72 10.36
CA LYS A 14 14.60 11.83 9.83
C LYS A 14 14.53 12.46 8.44
N PHE A 15 15.23 13.58 8.23
CA PHE A 15 15.40 14.11 6.89
C PHE A 15 16.20 13.11 6.04
N MET A 16 15.62 12.69 4.91
CA MET A 16 16.23 11.69 4.03
C MET A 16 16.55 12.22 2.63
N GLY A 17 16.16 13.46 2.32
CA GLY A 17 16.35 14.08 1.01
C GLY A 17 15.08 14.74 0.51
N THR A 18 15.02 14.95 -0.80
CA THR A 18 13.88 15.57 -1.47
C THR A 18 13.41 14.73 -2.66
N VAL A 19 12.14 14.85 -3.01
CA VAL A 19 11.56 14.27 -4.22
C VAL A 19 11.12 15.41 -5.12
N ARG A 20 11.47 15.33 -6.41
CA ARG A 20 10.95 16.23 -7.45
C ARG A 20 9.78 15.54 -8.15
N PHE A 21 8.63 16.19 -8.15
CA PHE A 21 7.44 15.75 -8.86
C PHE A 21 7.50 16.11 -10.34
N ARG A 22 6.60 15.51 -11.13
CA ARG A 22 6.50 15.77 -12.58
C ARG A 22 6.21 17.24 -12.92
N ASN A 23 5.60 17.99 -12.00
CA ASN A 23 5.32 19.42 -12.14
C ASN A 23 6.46 20.31 -11.60
N ASP A 24 7.68 19.77 -11.48
CA ASP A 24 8.88 20.41 -10.94
C ASP A 24 8.80 20.87 -9.48
N HIS A 25 7.67 20.65 -8.80
CA HIS A 25 7.56 20.87 -7.37
C HIS A 25 8.51 19.91 -6.62
N VAL A 26 9.20 20.43 -5.61
CA VAL A 26 10.14 19.67 -4.79
C VAL A 26 9.61 19.61 -3.37
N ALA A 27 9.52 18.41 -2.81
CA ALA A 27 9.09 18.18 -1.44
C ALA A 27 10.15 17.43 -0.63
N ALA A 28 10.20 17.72 0.68
CA ALA A 28 11.10 17.05 1.60
C ALA A 28 10.57 15.68 2.04
N ILE A 29 11.46 14.70 2.13
CA ILE A 29 11.22 13.42 2.77
C ILE A 29 11.63 13.55 4.24
N LEU A 30 10.65 13.64 5.13
CA LEU A 30 10.86 13.99 6.56
C LEU A 30 10.94 12.79 7.49
N GLY A 31 10.75 11.58 6.97
CA GLY A 31 10.95 10.36 7.74
C GLY A 31 10.32 9.16 7.07
N PHE A 32 10.22 8.07 7.82
CA PHE A 32 9.53 6.85 7.39
C PHE A 32 8.86 6.18 8.58
N GLY A 33 7.83 5.40 8.29
CA GLY A 33 7.20 4.52 9.26
C GLY A 33 6.59 3.33 8.55
N ASP A 34 5.88 2.50 9.29
CA ASP A 34 5.19 1.36 8.72
C ASP A 34 3.72 1.72 8.49
N LEU A 35 3.14 1.19 7.43
CA LEU A 35 1.72 1.30 7.15
C LEU A 35 1.12 -0.09 7.36
N GLN A 36 0.30 -0.23 8.40
CA GLN A 36 -0.47 -1.45 8.62
C GLN A 36 -1.90 -1.24 8.10
N TRP A 37 -2.39 -2.20 7.33
CA TRP A 37 -3.77 -2.23 6.85
C TRP A 37 -4.32 -3.66 6.92
N GLY A 38 -5.15 -3.94 7.93
CA GLY A 38 -5.56 -5.32 8.24
C GLY A 38 -4.35 -6.22 8.50
N ASN A 39 -4.25 -7.31 7.72
CA ASN A 39 -3.13 -8.27 7.81
C ASN A 39 -1.93 -7.87 6.95
N ILE A 40 -2.02 -6.79 6.17
CA ILE A 40 -0.94 -6.34 5.28
C ILE A 40 -0.10 -5.31 6.04
N LEU A 41 1.19 -5.56 6.15
CA LEU A 41 2.17 -4.63 6.71
C LEU A 41 3.11 -4.16 5.61
N ILE A 42 3.08 -2.87 5.28
CA ILE A 42 4.03 -2.24 4.37
C ILE A 42 5.06 -1.48 5.21
N THR A 43 6.28 -2.00 5.25
CA THR A 43 7.35 -1.38 6.04
C THR A 43 8.05 -0.25 5.29
N ARG A 44 8.70 0.65 6.03
CA ARG A 44 9.55 1.72 5.47
C ARG A 44 8.83 2.63 4.45
N VAL A 45 7.59 2.99 4.72
CA VAL A 45 6.85 3.98 3.93
C VAL A 45 7.36 5.38 4.25
N TYR A 46 7.96 6.03 3.26
CA TYR A 46 8.44 7.41 3.40
C TYR A 46 7.31 8.43 3.53
N PHE A 47 7.45 9.35 4.47
CA PHE A 47 6.60 10.52 4.63
C PHE A 47 7.17 11.71 3.83
N VAL A 48 6.33 12.29 2.98
CA VAL A 48 6.67 13.42 2.12
C VAL A 48 5.74 14.58 2.44
N GLU A 49 6.31 15.70 2.85
CA GLU A 49 5.52 16.90 3.15
C GLU A 49 4.81 17.43 1.90
N GLY A 50 3.55 17.83 2.01
CA GLY A 50 2.77 18.37 0.88
C GLY A 50 2.32 17.34 -0.17
N LEU A 51 2.58 16.03 0.04
CA LEU A 51 2.12 14.99 -0.88
C LEU A 51 0.61 14.72 -0.69
N GLY A 52 -0.22 15.29 -1.57
CA GLY A 52 -1.68 15.18 -1.50
C GLY A 52 -2.26 13.77 -1.74
N HIS A 53 -1.53 12.89 -2.44
CA HIS A 53 -1.97 11.53 -2.76
C HIS A 53 -0.96 10.47 -2.30
N LYS A 54 -1.44 9.34 -1.79
CA LYS A 54 -0.57 8.23 -1.41
C LYS A 54 -0.03 7.55 -2.67
N LEU A 55 1.28 7.35 -2.73
CA LEU A 55 1.96 6.64 -3.79
C LEU A 55 2.52 5.35 -3.20
N LEU A 56 1.89 4.22 -3.49
CA LEU A 56 2.49 2.90 -3.25
C LEU A 56 3.09 2.42 -4.57
N SER A 57 4.35 1.99 -4.53
CA SER A 57 4.99 1.42 -5.71
C SER A 57 4.53 -0.03 -5.89
N ILE A 58 4.33 -0.45 -7.14
CA ILE A 58 4.05 -1.85 -7.47
C ILE A 58 5.15 -2.76 -6.93
N GLY A 59 6.41 -2.32 -6.98
CA GLY A 59 7.55 -3.07 -6.45
C GLY A 59 7.39 -3.41 -4.96
N GLN A 60 6.82 -2.51 -4.16
CA GLN A 60 6.59 -2.77 -2.73
C GLN A 60 5.56 -3.88 -2.47
N PHE A 61 4.57 -4.02 -3.37
CA PHE A 61 3.64 -5.14 -3.30
C PHE A 61 4.34 -6.45 -3.70
N CYS A 62 5.15 -6.43 -4.75
CA CYS A 62 5.91 -7.61 -5.19
C CYS A 62 6.91 -8.08 -4.13
N ASP A 63 7.61 -7.16 -3.46
CA ASP A 63 8.53 -7.47 -2.36
C ASP A 63 7.82 -8.07 -1.13
N SER A 64 6.49 -7.91 -1.05
CA SER A 64 5.64 -8.45 0.02
C SER A 64 4.86 -9.71 -0.41
N ASP A 65 5.35 -10.42 -1.42
CA ASP A 65 4.72 -11.63 -2.00
C ASP A 65 3.29 -11.40 -2.54
N LEU A 66 2.98 -10.16 -2.94
CA LEU A 66 1.69 -9.82 -3.55
C LEU A 66 1.81 -9.68 -5.07
N VAL A 67 0.82 -10.21 -5.77
CA VAL A 67 0.71 -10.13 -7.23
C VAL A 67 -0.22 -9.00 -7.62
N VAL A 68 0.28 -8.04 -8.40
CA VAL A 68 -0.54 -6.98 -8.98
C VAL A 68 -0.93 -7.34 -10.40
N ALA A 69 -2.23 -7.54 -10.64
CA ALA A 69 -2.79 -7.89 -11.94
C ALA A 69 -3.60 -6.74 -12.51
N PHE A 70 -3.34 -6.36 -13.76
CA PHE A 70 -4.04 -5.29 -14.45
C PHE A 70 -5.06 -5.85 -15.45
N ARG A 71 -6.23 -5.23 -15.50
CA ARG A 71 -7.28 -5.39 -16.50
C ARG A 71 -7.64 -4.01 -17.06
N ARG A 72 -8.31 -3.97 -18.21
CA ARG A 72 -8.65 -2.71 -18.91
C ARG A 72 -9.27 -1.64 -18.01
N ASP A 73 -10.14 -2.04 -17.08
CA ASP A 73 -10.95 -1.18 -16.23
C ASP A 73 -10.60 -1.28 -14.72
N ALA A 74 -9.71 -2.21 -14.34
CA ALA A 74 -9.42 -2.48 -12.94
C ALA A 74 -8.01 -3.04 -12.72
N CYS A 75 -7.45 -2.81 -11.53
CA CYS A 75 -6.29 -3.55 -11.04
C CYS A 75 -6.68 -4.37 -9.82
N PHE A 76 -5.93 -5.45 -9.58
CA PHE A 76 -6.14 -6.34 -8.45
C PHE A 76 -4.80 -6.58 -7.77
N VAL A 77 -4.77 -6.47 -6.44
CA VAL A 77 -3.63 -6.93 -5.64
C VAL A 77 -4.05 -8.26 -5.01
N ARG A 78 -3.31 -9.33 -5.27
CA ARG A 78 -3.63 -10.69 -4.85
C ARG A 78 -2.55 -11.27 -3.96
N ASN A 79 -2.92 -12.18 -3.07
CA ASN A 79 -1.95 -13.03 -2.40
C ASN A 79 -1.42 -14.12 -3.35
N LEU A 80 -0.42 -14.90 -2.89
CA LEU A 80 0.14 -16.02 -3.65
C LEU A 80 -0.89 -17.13 -3.98
N GLU A 81 -1.96 -17.23 -3.20
CA GLU A 81 -3.07 -18.18 -3.43
C GLU A 81 -4.07 -17.70 -4.50
N GLY A 82 -3.89 -16.49 -5.03
CA GLY A 82 -4.76 -15.90 -6.06
C GLY A 82 -6.01 -15.20 -5.53
N VAL A 83 -6.18 -15.08 -4.21
CA VAL A 83 -7.28 -14.34 -3.58
C VAL A 83 -7.07 -12.85 -3.80
N ASN A 84 -8.08 -12.17 -4.34
CA ASN A 84 -8.06 -10.72 -4.50
C ASN A 84 -8.16 -10.05 -3.13
N LEU A 85 -7.10 -9.36 -2.74
CA LEU A 85 -7.09 -8.49 -1.59
C LEU A 85 -7.68 -7.15 -2.02
N LEU A 86 -6.98 -6.38 -2.83
CA LEU A 86 -7.43 -5.05 -3.24
C LEU A 86 -7.98 -5.05 -4.66
N LYS A 87 -9.00 -4.22 -4.89
CA LYS A 87 -9.44 -3.82 -6.22
C LYS A 87 -9.19 -2.33 -6.39
N GLY A 88 -8.56 -1.96 -7.49
CA GLY A 88 -8.50 -0.58 -7.96
C GLY A 88 -9.30 -0.42 -9.22
N ASN A 89 -9.83 0.78 -9.43
CA ASN A 89 -10.52 1.15 -10.67
C ASN A 89 -9.56 1.94 -11.55
N CYS A 90 -9.69 1.77 -12.86
CA CYS A 90 -8.98 2.57 -13.84
C CYS A 90 -9.77 3.85 -14.15
N SER A 91 -9.10 5.00 -14.12
CA SER A 91 -9.62 6.27 -14.62
C SER A 91 -8.53 7.03 -15.33
N THR A 92 -8.80 7.48 -16.57
CA THR A 92 -7.87 8.35 -17.35
C THR A 92 -6.41 7.86 -17.34
N ASN A 93 -6.20 6.54 -17.54
CA ASN A 93 -4.90 5.85 -17.55
C ASN A 93 -4.20 5.66 -16.19
N LEU A 94 -4.88 5.95 -15.07
CA LEU A 94 -4.39 5.70 -13.73
C LEU A 94 -5.25 4.64 -13.05
N TYR A 95 -4.60 3.69 -12.38
CA TYR A 95 -5.28 2.74 -11.49
C TYR A 95 -5.25 3.27 -10.07
N THR A 96 -6.45 3.50 -9.51
CA THR A 96 -6.61 4.01 -8.15
C THR A 96 -7.26 2.94 -7.30
N ILE A 97 -6.59 2.57 -6.21
CA ILE A 97 -7.13 1.67 -5.19
C ILE A 97 -7.72 2.53 -4.08
N ASN A 98 -9.02 2.41 -3.84
CA ASN A 98 -9.65 3.05 -2.70
C ASN A 98 -9.49 2.15 -1.46
N LEU A 99 -8.65 2.58 -0.52
CA LEU A 99 -8.44 1.85 0.72
C LEU A 99 -9.72 1.81 1.59
N HIS A 100 -10.63 2.78 1.45
CA HIS A 100 -11.82 2.88 2.29
C HIS A 100 -12.87 1.79 2.02
N GLU A 101 -12.99 1.30 0.79
CA GLU A 101 -13.95 0.23 0.40
C GLU A 101 -13.62 -1.13 1.03
N MET A 102 -12.46 -1.25 1.67
CA MET A 102 -12.01 -2.49 2.30
C MET A 102 -12.37 -2.58 3.78
N ALA A 103 -12.64 -1.46 4.46
CA ALA A 103 -13.15 -1.48 5.84
C ALA A 103 -14.53 -2.15 5.93
N SER A 104 -15.25 -2.26 4.80
CA SER A 104 -16.51 -3.00 4.65
C SER A 104 -16.35 -4.46 4.19
N ALA A 105 -15.17 -4.87 3.74
CA ALA A 105 -14.91 -6.28 3.44
C ALA A 105 -14.50 -6.96 4.75
N SER A 106 -15.38 -7.82 5.27
CA SER A 106 -15.18 -8.53 6.53
C SER A 106 -13.77 -9.13 6.64
N PRO A 107 -13.12 -9.07 7.82
CA PRO A 107 -11.84 -9.73 8.02
C PRO A 107 -12.07 -11.23 7.78
N ILE A 108 -11.53 -11.75 6.68
CA ILE A 108 -11.49 -13.19 6.47
C ILE A 108 -10.47 -13.71 7.47
N CYS A 109 -10.96 -14.17 8.62
CA CYS A 109 -10.17 -14.93 9.58
C CYS A 109 -9.68 -16.21 8.88
N LEU A 110 -8.40 -16.27 8.54
CA LEU A 110 -7.75 -17.52 8.18
C LEU A 110 -7.55 -18.33 9.46
N MET A 111 -8.38 -19.36 9.64
CA MET A 111 -8.17 -20.39 10.66
C MET A 111 -7.09 -21.36 10.16
N ALA A 112 -5.96 -21.45 10.85
CA ALA A 112 -5.00 -22.53 10.64
C ALA A 112 -5.49 -23.79 11.37
N ARG A 113 -5.93 -24.82 10.63
CA ARG A 113 -6.13 -26.17 11.16
C ARG A 113 -4.81 -26.92 11.10
N ALA A 114 -4.19 -27.18 12.25
CA ALA A 114 -3.12 -28.16 12.34
C ALA A 114 -3.75 -29.57 12.36
N SER A 115 -3.45 -30.41 11.37
CA SER A 115 -3.70 -31.86 11.46
C SER A 115 -2.42 -32.54 11.95
N SER A 116 -2.43 -33.04 13.18
CA SER A 116 -1.47 -34.05 13.61
C SER A 116 -2.05 -35.42 13.25
N THR A 117 -1.48 -36.07 12.24
CA THR A 117 -1.58 -37.53 12.08
C THR A 117 -0.82 -38.21 13.21
N LYS A 118 -1.37 -39.34 13.66
CA LYS A 118 -0.95 -40.14 14.82
C LYS A 118 0.41 -40.80 14.62
#